data_AF-A0A944YT20-F1
#
_entry.id   AF-A0A944YT20-F1
#
_cell.length_a   1.000
_cell.length_b   1.000
_cell.length_c   1.000
_cell.angle_alpha   90.00
_cell.angle_beta   90.00
_cell.angle_gamma   90.00
#
_symmetry.space_group_name_H-M   'P 1'
#
loop_
_entity.id
_entity.type
_entity.pdbx_description
1 polymer ?
#
loop_
_entity_poly.entity_id
_entity_poly.type
_entity_poly.pdbx_seq_one_letter_code
_entity_poly.pdbx_strand_id
1 'polypeptide(L)' 'MLKPLTNIDEIKSRLDFVEEFTKNKILLDKTRKKLEFVSNINSILNRLALNRANPKDLINLKKSLQSILEVYELINKE' A
#
# COMPACT_ATOMS: atom_id res chain seq x y z
N MET A 1 -17.19 0.85 2.72
CA MET A 1 -18.29 0.72 1.73
C MET A 1 -19.29 1.89 1.75
N LEU A 2 -19.01 2.99 2.46
CA LEU A 2 -19.99 4.08 2.63
C LEU A 2 -20.22 4.94 1.36
N LYS A 3 -19.43 4.74 0.30
CA LYS A 3 -19.52 5.47 -0.97
C LYS A 3 -19.21 4.51 -2.14
N PRO A 4 -20.21 3.86 -2.76
CA PRO A 4 -19.99 3.06 -3.95
C PRO A 4 -19.56 3.94 -5.13
N LEU A 5 -18.77 3.37 -6.04
CA LEU A 5 -18.44 4.03 -7.31
C LEU A 5 -19.70 4.05 -8.18
N THR A 6 -19.97 5.17 -8.84
CA THR A 6 -21.10 5.35 -9.76
C THR A 6 -20.65 5.53 -11.20
N ASN A 7 -19.36 5.77 -11.42
CA ASN A 7 -18.76 5.87 -12.74
C ASN A 7 -18.36 4.48 -13.25
N ILE A 8 -18.81 4.12 -14.45
CA ILE A 8 -18.57 2.80 -15.04
C ILE A 8 -17.08 2.54 -15.34
N ASP A 9 -16.32 3.56 -15.72
CA ASP A 9 -14.90 3.43 -16.06
C ASP A 9 -14.07 3.22 -14.80
N GLU A 10 -14.40 3.91 -13.70
CA GLU A 10 -13.77 3.68 -12.40
C GLU A 10 -14.08 2.27 -11.86
N ILE A 11 -15.31 1.79 -12.07
CA ILE A 11 -15.70 0.43 -11.69
C ILE A 11 -14.87 -0.59 -12.46
N LYS A 12 -14.77 -0.45 -13.79
CA LYS A 12 -13.99 -1.35 -14.65
C LYS A 12 -12.52 -1.33 -14.29
N SER A 13 -11.91 -0.14 -14.16
CA SER A 13 -10.51 -0.01 -13.75
C SER A 13 -10.23 -0.70 -12.41
N ARG A 14 -11.13 -0.57 -11.43
CA ARG A 14 -10.99 -1.29 -10.16
C ARG A 14 -11.08 -2.81 -10.33
N LEU A 15 -11.97 -3.30 -11.19
CA LEU A 15 -12.11 -4.73 -11.48
C LEU A 15 -10.87 -5.28 -12.19
N ASP A 16 -10.28 -4.52 -13.11
CA ASP A 16 -9.05 -4.90 -13.82
C ASP A 16 -7.89 -5.13 -12.83
N PHE A 17 -7.70 -4.21 -11.87
CA PHE A 17 -6.69 -4.38 -10.81
C PHE A 17 -6.95 -5.62 -9.95
N VAL A 18 -8.21 -5.92 -9.62
CA VAL A 18 -8.56 -7.13 -8.86
C VAL A 18 -8.26 -8.38 -9.69
N GLU A 19 -8.61 -8.36 -10.98
CA GLU A 19 -8.42 -9.48 -11.88
C GLU A 19 -6.93 -9.88 -11.98
N GLU A 20 -6.03 -8.92 -12.15
CA GLU A 20 -4.58 -9.13 -12.22
C GLU A 20 -4.04 -9.91 -11.02
N PHE A 21 -4.38 -9.48 -9.80
CA PHE A 21 -3.96 -10.16 -8.58
C PHE A 21 -4.66 -11.51 -8.36
N THR A 22 -5.90 -11.68 -8.82
CA THR A 22 -6.61 -12.97 -8.68
C THR A 22 -6.10 -14.03 -9.66
N LYS A 23 -5.62 -13.62 -10.85
CA LYS A 23 -4.98 -14.51 -11.83
C LYS A 23 -3.58 -14.93 -11.38
N ASN A 24 -2.83 -14.05 -10.70
CA ASN A 24 -1.51 -14.37 -10.17
C ASN A 24 -1.49 -14.42 -8.64
N LYS A 25 -1.81 -15.59 -8.07
CA LYS A 25 -1.80 -15.82 -6.61
C LYS A 25 -0.42 -15.62 -5.97
N ILE A 26 0.66 -15.91 -6.70
CA ILE A 26 2.03 -15.75 -6.18
C ILE A 26 2.34 -14.26 -6.01
N LEU A 27 2.03 -13.44 -7.01
CA LEU A 27 2.16 -11.98 -6.94
C LEU A 27 1.31 -11.41 -5.80
N LEU A 28 0.07 -11.86 -5.66
CA LEU A 28 -0.83 -11.46 -4.58
C LEU A 28 -0.25 -11.75 -3.19
N ASP A 29 0.22 -12.98 -2.97
CA ASP A 29 0.76 -13.38 -1.66
C ASP A 29 2.07 -12.65 -1.35
N LYS A 30 2.97 -12.48 -2.33
CA LYS A 30 4.20 -11.71 -2.16
C LYS A 30 3.90 -10.25 -1.82
N THR A 31 2.99 -9.62 -2.57
CA THR A 31 2.59 -8.23 -2.36
C THR A 31 1.99 -8.03 -0.97
N ARG A 32 1.06 -8.90 -0.54
CA ARG A 32 0.47 -8.84 0.81
C ARG A 32 1.53 -8.96 1.90
N LYS A 33 2.42 -9.94 1.81
CA LYS A 33 3.50 -10.14 2.80
C LYS A 33 4.42 -8.93 2.92
N LYS A 34 4.67 -8.21 1.83
CA LYS A 34 5.46 -6.96 1.89
C LYS A 34 4.65 -5.85 2.55
N LEU A 35 3.39 -5.65 2.13
CA LEU A 35 2.53 -4.61 2.69
C LEU A 35 2.28 -4.75 4.20
N GLU A 36 2.40 -5.95 4.79
CA GLU A 36 2.35 -6.15 6.26
C GLU A 36 3.39 -5.30 7.03
N PHE A 37 4.50 -4.92 6.39
CA PHE A 37 5.53 -4.09 7.00
C PHE A 37 5.26 -2.58 6.87
N VAL A 38 4.21 -2.19 6.17
CA VAL A 38 3.82 -0.78 6.01
C VAL A 38 3.04 -0.34 7.25
N SER A 39 3.63 0.56 8.02
CA SER A 39 2.99 1.19 9.18
C SER A 39 1.93 2.21 8.76
N ASN A 40 1.14 2.71 9.71
CA ASN A 40 0.19 3.79 9.46
C ASN A 40 0.92 5.12 9.18
N ILE A 41 1.28 5.34 7.91
CA ILE A 41 2.06 6.49 7.45
C ILE A 41 1.35 7.79 7.78
N ASN A 42 0.04 7.90 7.55
CA ASN A 42 -0.73 9.13 7.85
C ASN A 42 -0.59 9.53 9.32
N SER A 43 -0.64 8.57 10.24
CA SER A 43 -0.48 8.86 11.67
C SER A 43 0.94 9.31 12.02
N ILE A 44 1.96 8.72 11.38
CA ILE A 44 3.36 9.14 11.55
C ILE A 44 3.57 10.56 11.01
N LEU A 45 3.07 10.85 9.80
CA LEU A 45 3.18 12.17 9.19
C LEU A 45 2.49 13.25 10.03
N ASN A 46 1.31 12.97 10.58
CA ASN A 46 0.63 13.89 11.49
C ASN A 46 1.46 14.18 12.74
N ARG A 47 2.09 13.16 13.36
CA ARG A 47 2.98 13.38 14.51
C ARG A 47 4.22 14.18 14.12
N LEU A 48 4.79 13.92 12.93
CA LEU A 48 5.96 14.63 12.43
C LEU A 48 5.66 16.11 12.18
N ALA A 49 4.54 16.41 11.51
CA ALA A 49 4.09 17.78 11.26
C ALA A 49 3.84 18.58 12.55
N LEU A 50 3.47 17.90 13.64
CA LEU A 50 3.23 18.51 14.96
C LEU A 50 4.48 18.51 15.86
N ASN A 51 5.66 18.12 15.38
CA ASN A 51 6.88 17.94 16.18
C ASN A 51 6.70 16.99 17.39
N ARG A 52 5.82 15.99 17.25
CA ARG A 52 5.54 14.95 18.26
C ARG A 52 5.99 13.55 17.84
N ALA A 53 6.69 13.45 16.71
CA ALA A 53 7.25 12.18 16.25
C ALA A 53 8.38 11.72 17.18
N ASN A 54 8.37 10.43 17.54
CA ASN A 54 9.45 9.82 18.31
C ASN A 54 10.42 9.05 17.37
N PRO A 55 11.59 8.60 17.85
CA PRO A 55 12.53 7.85 17.01
C PRO A 55 11.93 6.58 16.37
N LYS A 56 10.99 5.91 17.06
CA LYS A 56 10.31 4.73 16.54
C LYS A 56 9.43 5.06 15.33
N ASP A 57 8.82 6.24 15.30
CA ASP A 57 8.05 6.73 14.15
C ASP A 57 8.95 6.86 12.91
N LEU A 58 10.15 7.39 13.06
CA LEU A 58 11.11 7.54 11.96
C LEU A 58 11.61 6.19 11.44
N ILE A 59 11.90 5.25 12.34
CA ILE A 59 12.30 3.88 11.96
C ILE A 59 11.16 3.16 11.24
N ASN A 60 9.92 3.29 11.73
CA ASN A 60 8.75 2.69 11.11
C ASN A 60 8.46 3.31 9.74
N LEU A 61 8.63 4.63 9.59
CA LEU A 61 8.51 5.31 8.31
C LEU A 61 9.53 4.77 7.31
N LYS A 62 10.81 4.67 7.71
CA LYS A 62 11.87 4.08 6.87
C LYS A 62 11.48 2.67 6.40
N LYS A 63 11.09 1.78 7.32
CA LYS A 63 10.69 0.40 6.99
C LYS A 63 9.49 0.35 6.04
N SER A 64 8.52 1.22 6.26
CA SER A 64 7.32 1.33 5.41
C SER A 64 7.70 1.75 4.00
N LEU A 65 8.55 2.76 3.85
CA LEU A 65 9.02 3.23 2.54
C LEU A 65 9.83 2.15 1.80
N GLN A 66 10.68 1.42 2.50
CA GLN A 66 11.42 0.28 1.91
C GLN A 66 10.47 -0.81 1.42
N SER A 67 9.47 -1.18 2.22
CA SER A 67 8.46 -2.17 1.81
C SER A 67 7.66 -1.71 0.58
N ILE A 68 7.28 -0.43 0.51
CA ILE A 68 6.57 0.13 -0.65
C ILE A 68 7.42 0.04 -1.92
N LEU A 69 8.74 0.31 -1.83
CA LEU A 69 9.65 0.15 -2.96
C LEU A 69 9.72 -1.32 -3.42
N GLU A 70 9.81 -2.27 -2.48
CA GLU A 70 9.80 -3.70 -2.81
C GLU A 70 8.50 -4.14 -3.49
N VAL A 71 7.34 -3.61 -3.06
CA VAL A 71 6.05 -3.85 -3.71
C VAL A 71 6.04 -3.27 -5.12
N TYR A 72 6.54 -2.03 -5.31
CA TYR A 72 6.63 -1.41 -6.63
C TYR A 72 7.50 -2.23 -7.58
N GLU A 73 8.65 -2.72 -7.12
CA GLU A 73 9.50 -3.60 -7.92
C GLU A 73 8.84 -4.95 -8.22
N LEU A 74 8.08 -5.52 -7.28
CA LEU A 74 7.37 -6.79 -7.49
C LEU A 74 6.32 -6.67 -8.59
N ILE A 75 5.59 -5.55 -8.63
CA ILE A 75 4.52 -5.31 -9.61
C ILE A 75 5.13 -5.00 -10.99
N ASN A 76 6.20 -4.22 -11.09
CA ASN A 76 6.80 -3.86 -12.39
C ASN A 76 7.69 -4.96 -13.02
N LYS A 77 8.00 -6.03 -12.28
CA LYS A 77 8.79 -7.17 -12.80
C LYS A 77 7.92 -8.23 -13.47
N GLU A 78 6.60 -8.12 -13.35
CA GLU A 78 5.61 -8.89 -14.10
C GLU A 78 5.18 -8.12 -15.35
#